data_AF-A0A7C2IKG4-F1
#
_entry.id   AF-A0A7C2IKG4-F1
#
_cell.length_a   1.000
_cell.length_b   1.000
_cell.length_c   1.000
_cell.angle_alpha   90.00
_cell.angle_beta   90.00
_cell.angle_gamma   90.00
#
_symmetry.space_group_name_H-M   'P 1'
#
loop_
_entity.id
_entity.type
_entity.pdbx_description
1 polymer ?
#
loop_
_entity_poly.entity_id
_entity_poly.type
_entity_poly.pdbx_seq_one_letter_code
_entity_poly.pdbx_strand_id
1 'polypeptide(L)'
;MDGQAHGAGERDIAADFAARIAGGPDAALAAAAAKGVRHLHDLIAELRLTPAALQALIAFLTEVGHATDSRRQEWVLLADVLGVSTLVEDLNARRPAGATPNTVAGPFYRADVPECPNGADISRDGRGEPVAVSGRILDCLGQPVAGAMVEVWQANADGVYENQEPDLQPEFN
;
A
#
# COMPACT_ATOMS: atom_id res chain seq x y z
N MET A 1 -2.44 15.66 -56.26
CA MET A 1 -3.55 16.22 -55.48
C MET A 1 -4.52 15.08 -55.30
N ASP A 2 -4.68 14.62 -54.06
CA ASP A 2 -5.92 14.08 -53.50
C ASP A 2 -5.62 13.78 -52.03
N GLY A 3 -5.86 14.82 -51.22
CA GLY A 3 -5.80 14.74 -49.77
C GLY A 3 -6.96 13.89 -49.28
N GLN A 4 -6.63 12.86 -48.51
CA GLN A 4 -7.60 12.23 -47.64
C GLN A 4 -7.68 13.02 -46.34
N ALA A 5 -8.91 13.42 -46.05
CA ALA A 5 -9.30 14.26 -44.93
C ALA A 5 -8.84 13.67 -43.59
N HIS A 6 -8.10 14.47 -42.82
CA HIS A 6 -8.05 14.32 -41.37
C HIS A 6 -9.48 14.51 -40.84
N GLY A 7 -10.03 13.47 -40.21
CA GLY A 7 -11.32 13.54 -39.54
C GLY A 7 -11.32 14.63 -38.47
N ALA A 8 -12.33 15.48 -38.50
CA ALA A 8 -12.52 16.54 -37.54
C ALA A 8 -12.90 15.98 -36.15
N GLY A 9 -12.07 16.27 -35.15
CA GLY A 9 -12.48 16.52 -33.76
C GLY A 9 -13.04 15.34 -32.96
N GLU A 10 -12.26 14.28 -32.77
CA GLU A 10 -12.54 13.35 -31.66
C GLU A 10 -12.23 14.07 -30.34
N ARG A 11 -13.23 14.20 -29.47
CA ARG A 11 -13.08 14.94 -28.20
C ARG A 11 -12.16 14.17 -27.27
N ASP A 12 -11.00 14.74 -26.95
CA ASP A 12 -10.11 14.20 -25.93
C ASP A 12 -10.62 14.58 -24.53
N ILE A 13 -11.40 13.67 -23.95
CA ILE A 13 -12.03 13.86 -22.64
C ILE A 13 -10.98 14.01 -21.52
N ALA A 14 -9.81 13.36 -21.64
CA ALA A 14 -8.75 13.45 -20.65
C ALA A 14 -8.04 14.82 -20.71
N ALA A 15 -7.83 15.36 -21.91
CA ALA A 15 -7.34 16.73 -22.09
C ALA A 15 -8.33 17.77 -21.57
N ASP A 16 -9.64 17.59 -21.83
CA ASP A 16 -10.69 18.46 -21.30
C ASP A 16 -10.68 18.47 -19.76
N PHE A 17 -10.50 17.31 -19.11
CA PHE A 17 -10.36 17.24 -17.66
C PHE A 17 -9.11 17.97 -17.16
N ALA A 18 -7.96 17.73 -17.79
CA ALA A 18 -6.70 18.37 -17.41
C ALA A 18 -6.79 19.91 -17.49
N ALA A 19 -7.42 20.45 -18.54
CA ALA A 19 -7.62 21.88 -18.70
C ALA A 19 -8.48 22.50 -17.58
N ARG A 20 -9.50 21.77 -17.09
CA ARG A 20 -10.39 22.25 -16.01
C ARG A 20 -9.68 22.37 -14.67
N ILE A 21 -8.75 21.46 -14.39
CA ILE A 21 -8.08 21.40 -13.07
C ILE A 21 -6.76 22.18 -13.03
N ALA A 22 -6.23 22.61 -14.18
CA ALA A 22 -4.94 23.29 -14.28
C ALA A 22 -4.86 24.62 -13.50
N GLY A 23 -5.99 25.29 -13.27
CA GLY A 23 -6.09 26.52 -12.46
C GLY A 23 -6.33 26.29 -10.97
N GLY A 24 -6.25 25.04 -10.51
CA GLY A 24 -6.47 24.69 -9.10
C GLY A 24 -5.39 25.23 -8.15
N PRO A 25 -5.65 25.26 -6.83
CA PRO A 25 -4.74 25.83 -5.84
C PRO A 25 -3.45 25.03 -5.64
N ASP A 26 -3.45 23.73 -5.97
CA ASP A 26 -2.28 22.85 -5.91
C ASP A 26 -1.90 22.35 -7.31
N ALA A 27 -0.85 22.97 -7.87
CA ALA A 27 -0.36 22.65 -9.21
C ALA A 27 0.22 21.23 -9.30
N ALA A 28 0.83 20.72 -8.23
CA ALA A 28 1.43 19.39 -8.22
C ALA A 28 0.35 18.31 -8.20
N LEU A 29 -0.66 18.47 -7.34
CA LEU A 29 -1.82 17.58 -7.29
C LEU A 29 -2.60 17.61 -8.61
N ALA A 30 -2.82 18.80 -9.19
CA ALA A 30 -3.50 18.92 -10.48
C ALA A 30 -2.74 18.21 -11.61
N ALA A 31 -1.42 18.35 -11.67
CA ALA A 31 -0.58 17.67 -12.65
C ALA A 31 -0.61 16.14 -12.49
N ALA A 32 -0.58 15.65 -11.24
CA ALA A 32 -0.69 14.23 -10.92
C ALA A 32 -2.06 13.66 -11.33
N ALA A 33 -3.15 14.35 -10.95
CA ALA A 33 -4.51 13.95 -11.31
C ALA A 33 -4.72 13.92 -12.83
N ALA A 34 -4.22 14.91 -13.57
CA ALA A 34 -4.29 14.93 -15.03
C ALA A 34 -3.58 13.74 -15.67
N LYS A 35 -2.42 13.34 -15.14
CA LYS A 35 -1.70 12.14 -15.61
C LYS A 35 -2.46 10.86 -15.26
N GLY A 36 -2.98 10.76 -14.03
CA GLY A 36 -3.79 9.61 -13.59
C GLY A 36 -5.02 9.40 -14.47
N VAL A 37 -5.77 10.47 -14.78
CA VAL A 37 -6.94 10.39 -15.67
C VAL A 37 -6.55 9.97 -17.08
N ARG A 38 -5.43 10.46 -17.63
CA ARG A 38 -4.96 9.97 -18.94
C ARG A 38 -4.70 8.46 -18.93
N HIS A 39 -3.92 7.96 -17.97
CA HIS A 39 -3.65 6.52 -17.88
C HIS A 39 -4.92 5.68 -17.66
N LEU A 40 -5.89 6.19 -16.90
CA LEU A 40 -7.18 5.53 -16.74
C LEU A 40 -7.98 5.48 -18.06
N HIS A 41 -7.98 6.57 -18.83
CA HIS A 41 -8.62 6.61 -20.14
C HIS A 41 -7.96 5.64 -21.13
N ASP A 42 -6.62 5.60 -21.16
CA ASP A 42 -5.86 4.67 -21.99
C ASP A 42 -6.22 3.22 -21.64
N LEU A 43 -6.26 2.88 -20.35
CA LEU A 43 -6.65 1.54 -19.87
C LEU A 43 -8.10 1.19 -20.24
N ILE A 44 -9.04 2.13 -20.10
CA ILE A 44 -10.44 1.92 -20.48
C ILE A 44 -10.56 1.65 -21.98
N ALA A 45 -9.84 2.41 -22.80
CA ALA A 45 -9.83 2.25 -24.25
C ALA A 45 -9.18 0.93 -24.67
N GLU A 46 -8.04 0.56 -24.06
CA GLU A 46 -7.34 -0.69 -24.28
C GLU A 46 -8.22 -1.90 -23.96
N LEU A 47 -8.85 -1.91 -22.78
CA LEU A 47 -9.72 -2.99 -22.33
C LEU A 47 -11.10 -2.98 -23.01
N ARG A 48 -11.43 -1.90 -23.74
CA ARG A 48 -12.79 -1.63 -24.27
C ARG A 48 -13.84 -1.83 -23.19
N LEU A 49 -13.65 -1.17 -22.03
CA LEU A 49 -14.46 -1.40 -20.84
C LEU A 49 -15.96 -1.19 -21.13
N THR A 50 -16.77 -2.20 -20.84
CA THR A 50 -18.22 -2.13 -21.07
C THR A 50 -18.93 -1.44 -19.90
N PRO A 51 -20.16 -0.92 -20.09
CA PRO A 51 -20.95 -0.36 -18.99
C PRO A 51 -21.18 -1.35 -17.84
N ALA A 52 -21.38 -2.63 -18.16
CA ALA A 52 -21.56 -3.68 -17.14
C ALA A 52 -20.28 -3.93 -16.34
N ALA A 53 -19.11 -3.96 -17.02
CA ALA A 53 -17.82 -4.11 -16.34
C ALA A 53 -17.51 -2.89 -15.45
N LEU A 54 -17.83 -1.68 -15.91
CA LEU A 54 -17.70 -0.47 -15.09
C LEU A 54 -18.59 -0.53 -13.85
N GLN A 55 -19.85 -0.95 -13.99
CA GLN A 55 -20.76 -1.12 -12.85
C GLN A 55 -20.21 -2.14 -11.83
N ALA A 56 -19.68 -3.26 -12.30
CA ALA A 56 -19.05 -4.27 -11.43
C ALA A 56 -17.81 -3.72 -10.70
N LEU A 57 -16.94 -2.97 -11.40
CA LEU A 57 -15.78 -2.32 -10.78
C LEU A 57 -16.20 -1.32 -9.69
N ILE A 58 -17.19 -0.46 -9.98
CA ILE A 58 -17.71 0.49 -9.00
C ILE A 58 -18.33 -0.22 -7.80
N ALA A 59 -19.07 -1.31 -8.02
CA ALA A 59 -19.62 -2.11 -6.92
C ALA A 59 -18.51 -2.70 -6.04
N PHE A 60 -17.46 -3.27 -6.63
CA PHE A 60 -16.31 -3.77 -5.88
C PHE A 60 -15.63 -2.67 -5.03
N LEU A 61 -15.33 -1.52 -5.65
CA LEU A 61 -14.72 -0.39 -4.94
C LEU A 61 -15.63 0.17 -3.83
N THR A 62 -16.95 0.09 -4.01
CA THR A 62 -17.92 0.47 -2.98
C THR A 62 -17.88 -0.49 -1.80
N GLU A 63 -17.81 -1.80 -2.04
CA GLU A 63 -17.68 -2.80 -0.98
C GLU A 63 -16.38 -2.68 -0.19
N VAL A 64 -15.25 -2.39 -0.86
CA VAL A 64 -13.98 -2.04 -0.20
C VAL A 64 -14.16 -0.82 0.73
N GLY A 65 -14.90 0.19 0.27
CA GLY A 65 -15.27 1.35 1.09
C GLY A 65 -16.13 0.97 2.30
N HIS A 66 -17.15 0.14 2.14
CA HIS A 66 -18.02 -0.31 3.22
C HIS A 66 -17.32 -1.20 4.25
N ALA A 67 -16.31 -1.96 3.82
CA ALA A 67 -15.51 -2.81 4.69
C ALA A 67 -14.41 -2.04 5.44
N THR A 68 -14.21 -0.75 5.16
CA THR A 68 -13.31 0.14 5.90
C THR A 68 -13.97 0.65 7.17
N ASP A 69 -13.26 0.59 8.31
CA ASP A 69 -13.69 1.16 9.59
C ASP A 69 -12.51 1.81 10.33
N SER A 70 -12.68 2.16 11.62
CA SER A 70 -11.64 2.80 12.42
C SER A 70 -10.43 1.91 12.74
N ARG A 71 -10.56 0.59 12.58
CA ARG A 71 -9.53 -0.43 12.85
C ARG A 71 -9.01 -1.08 11.57
N ARG A 72 -9.82 -1.15 10.52
CA ARG A 72 -9.52 -1.82 9.25
C ARG A 72 -9.52 -0.84 8.08
N GLN A 73 -8.36 -0.65 7.46
CA GLN A 73 -8.20 0.21 6.28
C GLN A 73 -8.13 -0.64 4.99
N GLU A 74 -9.29 -0.92 4.40
CA GLU A 74 -9.38 -1.80 3.22
C GLU A 74 -8.81 -1.19 1.93
N TRP A 75 -8.76 0.14 1.83
CA TRP A 75 -8.12 0.80 0.71
C TRP A 75 -6.60 0.60 0.70
N VAL A 76 -5.97 0.59 1.87
CA VAL A 76 -4.55 0.26 2.05
C VAL A 76 -4.32 -1.20 1.73
N LEU A 77 -5.16 -2.10 2.22
CA LEU A 77 -5.05 -3.54 1.90
C LEU A 77 -5.24 -3.81 0.41
N LEU A 78 -6.17 -3.13 -0.26
CA LEU A 78 -6.31 -3.21 -1.71
C LEU A 78 -5.05 -2.69 -2.41
N ALA A 79 -4.48 -1.57 -1.96
CA ALA A 79 -3.23 -1.03 -2.50
C ALA A 79 -2.05 -2.01 -2.33
N ASP A 80 -1.97 -2.73 -1.22
CA ASP A 80 -0.97 -3.75 -0.96
C ASP A 80 -1.11 -4.93 -1.94
N VAL A 81 -2.32 -5.47 -2.11
CA VAL A 81 -2.60 -6.58 -3.05
C VAL A 81 -2.30 -6.20 -4.50
N LEU A 82 -2.56 -4.95 -4.88
CA LEU A 82 -2.25 -4.42 -6.21
C LEU A 82 -0.77 -4.05 -6.39
N GLY A 83 0.06 -4.14 -5.34
CA GLY A 83 1.48 -3.78 -5.36
C GLY A 83 1.75 -2.27 -5.40
N VAL A 84 0.73 -1.44 -5.18
CA VAL A 84 0.85 0.03 -5.20
C VAL A 84 1.73 0.50 -4.04
N SER A 85 1.50 -0.02 -2.83
CA SER A 85 2.29 0.37 -1.65
C SER A 85 3.76 -0.02 -1.81
N THR A 86 4.04 -1.23 -2.32
CA THR A 86 5.40 -1.68 -2.62
C THR A 86 6.08 -0.79 -3.66
N LEU A 87 5.38 -0.41 -4.74
CA LEU A 87 5.95 0.47 -5.75
C LEU A 87 6.28 1.85 -5.18
N VAL A 88 5.41 2.42 -4.34
CA VAL A 88 5.69 3.70 -3.67
C VAL A 88 6.91 3.59 -2.76
N GLU A 89 7.00 2.52 -1.99
CA GLU A 89 8.13 2.26 -1.08
C GLU A 89 9.46 2.11 -1.87
N ASP A 90 9.48 1.30 -2.93
CA ASP A 90 10.66 1.11 -3.78
C ASP A 90 11.16 2.42 -4.42
N LEU A 91 10.24 3.29 -4.82
CA LEU A 91 10.58 4.58 -5.43
C LEU A 91 11.19 5.57 -4.43
N ASN A 92 10.77 5.52 -3.17
CA ASN A 92 11.11 6.54 -2.16
C ASN A 92 12.16 6.09 -1.14
N ALA A 93 12.36 4.78 -0.96
CA ALA A 93 13.22 4.23 0.09
C ALA A 93 14.38 3.40 -0.47
N ARG A 94 15.06 3.92 -1.51
CA ARG A 94 16.24 3.28 -2.11
C ARG A 94 17.32 3.03 -1.06
N ARG A 95 17.77 1.77 -0.95
CA ARG A 95 18.83 1.36 -0.03
C ARG A 95 20.17 1.15 -0.75
N PRO A 96 21.30 1.30 -0.04
CA PRO A 96 22.61 0.94 -0.57
C PRO A 96 22.68 -0.54 -0.96
N ALA A 97 23.57 -0.88 -1.91
CA ALA A 97 23.83 -2.26 -2.25
C ALA A 97 24.28 -3.06 -1.01
N GLY A 98 23.70 -4.25 -0.81
CA GLY A 98 23.99 -5.12 0.33
C GLY A 98 23.17 -4.83 1.59
N ALA A 99 22.35 -3.78 1.62
CA ALA A 99 21.36 -3.60 2.67
C ALA A 99 20.22 -4.60 2.54
N THR A 100 19.63 -5.01 3.66
CA THR A 100 18.40 -5.82 3.66
C THR A 100 17.31 -5.11 2.87
N PRO A 101 16.64 -5.78 1.91
CA PRO A 101 15.51 -5.20 1.19
C PRO A 101 14.44 -4.69 2.16
N ASN A 102 13.85 -3.54 1.84
CA ASN A 102 12.70 -3.01 2.57
C ASN A 102 11.40 -3.64 2.07
N THR A 103 10.36 -3.53 2.89
CA THR A 103 8.98 -3.84 2.55
C THR A 103 8.09 -2.86 3.29
N VAL A 104 6.84 -2.75 2.85
CA VAL A 104 5.82 -1.97 3.55
C VAL A 104 5.54 -2.59 4.91
N ALA A 105 5.28 -1.75 5.93
CA ALA A 105 4.96 -2.22 7.28
C ALA A 105 3.60 -2.95 7.35
N GLY A 106 2.70 -2.68 6.40
CA GLY A 106 1.32 -3.12 6.43
C GLY A 106 0.48 -2.35 7.47
N PRO A 107 -0.83 -2.61 7.54
CA PRO A 107 -1.76 -1.82 8.35
C PRO A 107 -1.78 -2.20 9.83
N PHE A 108 -1.02 -3.23 10.24
CA PHE A 108 -1.13 -3.82 11.58
C PHE A 108 -0.08 -3.32 12.58
N TYR A 109 0.80 -2.40 12.16
CA TYR A 109 1.81 -1.82 13.03
C TYR A 109 1.20 -0.93 14.13
N ARG A 110 1.81 -0.96 15.33
CA ARG A 110 1.47 -0.14 16.49
C ARG A 110 2.75 0.44 17.11
N ALA A 111 2.75 1.74 17.36
CA ALA A 111 3.92 2.44 17.92
C ALA A 111 3.96 2.47 19.45
N ASP A 112 2.90 2.01 20.13
CA ASP A 112 2.72 2.10 21.58
C ASP A 112 3.13 0.82 22.33
N VAL A 113 3.83 -0.10 21.66
CA VAL A 113 4.27 -1.37 22.25
C VAL A 113 5.39 -1.18 23.28
N PRO A 114 5.40 -1.94 24.39
CA PRO A 114 6.47 -1.85 25.39
C PRO A 114 7.77 -2.48 24.88
N GLU A 115 8.91 -1.93 25.29
CA GLU A 115 10.22 -2.54 25.03
C GLU A 115 10.39 -3.87 25.79
N CYS A 116 10.94 -4.86 25.10
CA CYS A 116 11.26 -6.17 25.67
C CYS A 116 12.78 -6.41 25.68
N PRO A 117 13.33 -7.12 26.68
CA PRO A 117 14.73 -7.52 26.65
C PRO A 117 15.00 -8.51 25.52
N ASN A 118 16.24 -8.54 25.01
CA ASN A 118 16.64 -9.51 23.99
C ASN A 118 16.43 -10.95 24.50
N GLY A 119 15.76 -11.78 23.69
CA GLY A 119 15.40 -13.15 24.03
C GLY A 119 14.08 -13.28 24.82
N ALA A 120 13.32 -12.19 24.99
CA ALA A 120 11.97 -12.25 25.53
C ALA A 120 11.03 -13.07 24.62
N ASP A 121 10.06 -13.73 25.24
CA ASP A 121 8.88 -14.24 24.53
C ASP A 121 7.91 -13.09 24.29
N ILE A 122 7.51 -12.92 23.03
CA ILE A 122 6.57 -11.87 22.62
C ILE A 122 5.15 -12.43 22.41
N SER A 123 4.97 -13.75 22.35
CA SER A 123 3.63 -14.36 22.33
C SER A 123 3.05 -14.34 23.74
N ARG A 124 1.93 -13.65 23.91
CA ARG A 124 1.26 -13.49 25.22
C ARG A 124 0.06 -14.40 25.38
N ASP A 125 -0.47 -14.93 24.28
CA ASP A 125 -1.60 -15.85 24.26
C ASP A 125 -1.20 -17.32 24.39
N GLY A 126 0.08 -17.66 24.17
CA GLY A 126 0.60 -19.02 24.21
C GLY A 126 0.02 -19.94 23.13
N ARG A 127 -0.49 -19.36 22.03
CA ARG A 127 -1.12 -20.10 20.94
C ARG A 127 -0.15 -20.28 19.77
N GLY A 128 -0.16 -21.48 19.19
CA GLY A 128 0.67 -21.83 18.03
C GLY A 128 1.93 -22.62 18.40
N GLU A 129 2.75 -22.89 17.39
CA GLU A 129 4.02 -23.57 17.55
C GLU A 129 5.10 -22.56 17.98
N PRO A 130 5.85 -22.79 19.09
CA PRO A 130 6.91 -21.89 19.51
C PRO A 130 8.01 -21.75 18.45
N VAL A 131 8.38 -20.50 18.15
CA VAL A 131 9.46 -20.18 17.20
C VAL A 131 10.52 -19.33 17.88
N ALA A 132 11.78 -19.75 17.77
CA ALA A 132 12.92 -18.94 18.20
C ALA A 132 13.51 -18.17 17.01
N VAL A 133 13.49 -16.84 17.10
CA VAL A 133 14.09 -15.94 16.08
C VAL A 133 15.36 -15.33 16.64
N SER A 134 16.47 -15.41 15.89
CA SER A 134 17.74 -14.80 16.26
C SER A 134 18.50 -14.29 15.04
N GLY A 135 19.35 -13.28 15.22
CA GLY A 135 20.06 -12.63 14.13
C GLY A 135 21.14 -11.65 14.59
N ARG A 136 21.72 -10.93 13.63
CA ARG A 136 22.70 -9.86 13.87
C ARG A 136 22.33 -8.64 13.05
N ILE A 137 22.47 -7.46 13.63
CA ILE A 137 22.36 -6.19 12.91
C ILE A 137 23.74 -5.76 12.48
N LEU A 138 23.96 -5.63 11.17
CA LEU A 138 25.22 -5.24 10.56
C LEU A 138 25.03 -3.97 9.72
N ASP A 139 26.07 -3.16 9.62
CA ASP A 139 26.13 -2.09 8.63
C ASP A 139 26.47 -2.63 7.23
N CYS A 140 26.52 -1.75 6.22
CA CYS A 140 26.84 -2.13 4.85
C CYS A 140 28.31 -2.58 4.64
N LEU A 141 29.16 -2.43 5.66
CA LEU A 141 30.55 -2.93 5.69
C LEU A 141 30.66 -4.25 6.48
N GLY A 142 29.54 -4.80 6.94
CA GLY A 142 29.48 -6.03 7.73
C GLY A 142 29.88 -5.86 9.20
N GLN A 143 29.99 -4.61 9.70
CA GLN A 143 30.33 -4.36 11.11
C GLN A 143 29.07 -4.42 11.99
N PRO A 144 29.15 -5.02 13.19
CA PRO A 144 28.01 -5.06 14.12
C PRO A 144 27.53 -3.67 14.54
N VAL A 145 26.21 -3.45 14.52
CA VAL A 145 25.58 -2.24 15.04
C VAL A 145 25.07 -2.51 16.45
N ALA A 146 25.75 -1.96 17.46
CA ALA A 146 25.34 -2.08 18.86
C ALA A 146 24.17 -1.14 19.20
N GLY A 147 23.25 -1.60 20.05
CA GLY A 147 22.13 -0.79 20.54
C GLY A 147 21.04 -0.48 19.51
N ALA A 148 21.01 -1.20 18.39
CA ALA A 148 19.93 -1.08 17.41
C ALA A 148 18.59 -1.53 18.02
N MET A 149 17.53 -0.74 17.79
CA MET A 149 16.16 -1.11 18.13
C MET A 149 15.62 -2.06 17.06
N VAL A 150 14.92 -3.11 17.49
CA VAL A 150 14.23 -4.06 16.61
C VAL A 150 12.78 -4.16 17.08
N GLU A 151 11.88 -3.66 16.24
CA GLU A 151 10.43 -3.78 16.46
C GLU A 151 9.90 -4.96 15.65
N VAL A 152 9.09 -5.81 16.28
CA VAL A 152 8.53 -7.01 15.68
C VAL A 152 7.05 -7.10 16.04
N TRP A 153 6.23 -7.44 15.05
CA TRP A 153 4.81 -7.77 15.20
C TRP A 153 4.50 -8.93 14.26
N GLN A 154 3.56 -9.78 14.65
CA GLN A 154 3.09 -10.90 13.82
C GLN A 154 1.65 -11.25 14.19
N ALA A 155 0.97 -11.96 13.29
CA ALA A 155 -0.33 -12.54 13.61
C ALA A 155 -0.18 -13.73 14.57
N ASN A 156 -1.25 -14.03 15.32
CA ASN A 156 -1.33 -15.23 16.14
C ASN A 156 -1.55 -16.50 15.29
N ALA A 157 -1.75 -17.65 15.94
CA ALA A 157 -1.96 -18.94 15.28
C ALA A 157 -3.22 -19.03 14.38
N ASP A 158 -4.19 -18.12 14.55
CA ASP A 158 -5.39 -18.03 13.69
C ASP A 158 -5.19 -17.07 12.51
N GLY A 159 -4.01 -16.45 12.39
CA GLY A 159 -3.69 -15.49 11.34
C GLY A 159 -4.25 -14.09 11.58
N VAL A 160 -4.54 -13.73 12.83
CA VAL A 160 -5.12 -12.44 13.22
C VAL A 160 -4.17 -11.65 14.13
N TYR A 161 -3.99 -10.36 13.86
CA TYR A 161 -3.26 -9.44 14.73
C TYR A 161 -4.13 -8.97 15.89
N GLU A 162 -3.53 -8.72 17.05
CA GLU A 162 -4.24 -8.26 18.26
C GLU A 162 -5.09 -7.02 18.02
N ASN A 163 -4.61 -6.04 17.25
CA ASN A 163 -5.35 -4.80 16.98
C ASN A 163 -6.64 -5.00 16.16
N GLN A 164 -6.80 -6.14 15.52
CA GLN A 164 -8.04 -6.53 14.84
C GLN A 164 -9.06 -7.11 15.83
N GLU A 165 -8.59 -7.78 16.88
CA GLU A 165 -9.40 -8.45 17.89
C GLU A 165 -8.93 -8.13 19.32
N PRO A 166 -8.92 -6.84 19.73
CA PRO A 166 -8.34 -6.44 21.02
C PRO A 166 -9.09 -7.01 22.23
N ASP A 167 -10.33 -7.44 22.04
CA ASP A 167 -11.15 -8.06 23.08
C ASP A 167 -10.92 -9.59 23.21
N LEU A 168 -10.20 -10.20 22.25
CA LEU A 168 -9.96 -11.65 22.18
C LEU A 168 -8.49 -12.03 22.33
N GLN A 169 -7.58 -11.06 22.30
CA GLN A 169 -6.14 -11.26 22.46
C GLN A 169 -5.60 -10.44 23.64
N PRO A 170 -4.59 -10.91 24.37
CA PRO A 170 -3.92 -10.11 25.39
C PRO A 170 -3.35 -8.82 24.80
N GLU A 171 -3.35 -7.73 25.56
CA GLU A 171 -2.78 -6.46 25.10
C GLU A 171 -1.29 -6.63 24.72
N PHE A 172 -0.94 -6.15 23.52
CA PHE A 172 0.39 -6.28 22.91
C PHE A 172 0.83 -7.73 22.62
N ASN A 173 -0.12 -8.63 22.34
CA ASN A 173 0.16 -9.96 21.81
C ASN A 173 0.77 -9.91 20.41
#